data_AF-A0A7M4DYW3-F1
#
_entry.id   AF-A0A7M4DYW3-F1
#
_cell.length_a   1.000
_cell.length_b   1.000
_cell.length_c   1.000
_cell.angle_alpha   90.00
_cell.angle_beta   90.00
_cell.angle_gamma   90.00
#
_symmetry.space_group_name_H-M   'P 1'
#
loop_
_entity.id
_entity.type
_entity.pdbx_description
1 polymer ?
#
loop_
_entity_poly.entity_id
_entity_poly.type
_entity_poly.pdbx_seq_one_letter_code
_entity_poly.pdbx_strand_id
1 'polypeptide(L)'
;LSVLQSSSPSGRRSSSDMAHEAAECRKESILEFVNTEASYGEDLRIIKEEFYLPMQAAGLLTQEQLLGVFSNIQELIDLNENFLEILQEEIDQAFDQVRALRSASLPL
;
A
#
# COMPACT_ATOMS: atom_id res chain seq x y z
N LEU A 1 13.93 -15.80 -54.40
CA LEU A 1 13.63 -16.73 -53.29
C LEU A 1 14.62 -16.46 -52.17
N SER A 2 14.28 -15.55 -51.26
CA SER A 2 15.06 -15.29 -50.05
C SER A 2 14.14 -15.54 -48.86
N VAL A 3 14.24 -16.74 -48.30
CA VAL A 3 13.54 -17.12 -47.07
C VAL A 3 14.25 -16.43 -45.92
N LEU A 4 13.70 -15.31 -45.46
CA LEU A 4 13.98 -14.76 -44.13
C LEU A 4 13.05 -15.48 -43.15
N GLN A 5 13.46 -16.65 -42.65
CA GLN A 5 12.84 -17.23 -41.46
C GLN A 5 13.54 -16.65 -40.23
N SER A 6 12.91 -15.57 -39.74
CA SER A 6 12.69 -15.26 -38.33
C SER A 6 13.60 -15.99 -37.32
N SER A 7 14.64 -15.32 -36.87
CA SER A 7 15.26 -15.62 -35.58
C SER A 7 14.25 -15.25 -34.48
N SER A 8 13.50 -16.24 -34.00
CA SER A 8 12.69 -16.10 -32.79
C SER A 8 13.60 -15.86 -31.59
N PRO A 9 13.39 -14.81 -30.77
CA PRO A 9 14.10 -14.67 -29.52
C PRO A 9 13.42 -15.58 -28.48
N SER A 10 13.63 -16.89 -28.56
CA SER A 10 13.36 -17.78 -27.43
C SER A 10 14.51 -17.70 -26.44
N GLY A 11 14.68 -16.51 -25.85
CA GLY A 11 15.51 -16.34 -24.67
C GLY A 11 14.82 -17.03 -23.51
N ARG A 12 15.32 -18.19 -23.10
CA ARG A 12 14.94 -18.79 -21.81
C ARG A 12 15.34 -17.77 -20.75
N ARG A 13 14.35 -17.14 -20.10
CA ARG A 13 14.60 -16.29 -18.93
C ARG A 13 15.40 -17.10 -17.93
N SER A 14 16.52 -16.57 -17.45
CA SER A 14 17.36 -17.27 -16.49
C SER A 14 16.58 -17.42 -15.18
N SER A 15 16.79 -18.50 -14.45
CA SER A 15 16.10 -18.73 -13.16
C SER A 15 16.36 -17.60 -12.15
N SER A 16 17.50 -16.91 -12.27
CA SER A 16 17.83 -15.71 -11.49
C SER A 16 16.94 -14.51 -11.82
N ASP A 17 16.63 -14.31 -13.11
CA ASP A 17 15.86 -13.16 -13.59
C ASP A 17 14.41 -13.28 -13.13
N MET A 18 13.85 -14.49 -13.18
CA MET A 18 12.51 -14.78 -12.68
C MET A 18 12.39 -14.58 -11.17
N ALA A 19 13.43 -14.92 -10.40
CA ALA A 19 13.45 -14.72 -8.95
C ALA A 19 13.55 -13.24 -8.57
N HIS A 20 14.33 -12.46 -9.34
CA HIS A 20 14.43 -11.01 -9.15
C HIS A 20 13.12 -10.30 -9.49
N GLU A 21 12.49 -10.66 -10.61
CA GLU A 21 11.20 -10.09 -11.03
C GLU A 21 10.08 -10.41 -10.04
N ALA A 22 10.05 -11.64 -9.48
CA ALA A 22 9.10 -12.01 -8.42
C ALA A 22 9.34 -11.22 -7.12
N ALA A 23 10.59 -10.93 -6.77
CA ALA A 23 10.93 -10.15 -5.59
C ALA A 23 10.52 -8.66 -5.74
N GLU A 24 10.78 -8.07 -6.90
CA GLU A 24 10.35 -6.70 -7.20
C GLU A 24 8.83 -6.59 -7.26
N CYS A 25 8.14 -7.52 -7.92
CA CYS A 25 6.68 -7.54 -7.97
C CYS A 25 6.07 -7.67 -6.57
N ARG A 26 6.62 -8.52 -5.70
CA ARG A 26 6.19 -8.62 -4.30
C ARG A 26 6.36 -7.29 -3.55
N LYS A 27 7.49 -6.61 -3.75
CA LYS A 27 7.75 -5.31 -3.11
C LYS A 27 6.75 -4.26 -3.60
N GLU A 28 6.52 -4.19 -4.90
CA GLU A 28 5.57 -3.25 -5.51
C GLU A 28 4.15 -3.49 -5.00
N SER A 29 3.67 -4.75 -4.95
CA SER A 29 2.34 -5.07 -4.41
C SER A 29 2.18 -4.67 -2.94
N ILE A 30 3.23 -4.83 -2.12
CA ILE A 30 3.20 -4.43 -0.71
C ILE A 30 3.12 -2.90 -0.59
N LEU A 31 3.93 -2.18 -1.38
CA LEU A 31 3.91 -0.71 -1.37
C LEU A 31 2.59 -0.15 -1.92
N GLU A 32 2.03 -0.76 -2.95
CA GLU A 32 0.70 -0.43 -3.47
C GLU A 32 -0.35 -0.61 -2.37
N PHE A 33 -0.34 -1.74 -1.67
CA PHE A 33 -1.27 -2.02 -0.58
C PHE A 33 -1.22 -0.92 0.51
N VAL A 34 -0.02 -0.56 0.97
CA VAL A 34 0.13 0.53 1.95
C VAL A 34 -0.38 1.86 1.41
N ASN A 35 -0.08 2.19 0.16
CA ASN A 35 -0.56 3.42 -0.46
C ASN A 35 -2.09 3.45 -0.57
N THR A 36 -2.73 2.33 -0.91
CA THR A 36 -4.19 2.25 -0.96
C THR A 36 -4.80 2.41 0.43
N GLU A 37 -4.16 1.84 1.46
CA GLU A 37 -4.62 1.96 2.85
C GLU A 37 -4.44 3.40 3.39
N ALA A 38 -3.36 4.07 3.02
CA ALA A 38 -3.11 5.48 3.36
C ALA A 38 -4.11 6.41 2.68
N SER A 39 -4.45 6.12 1.42
CA SER A 39 -5.46 6.86 0.66
C SER A 39 -6.84 6.68 1.28
N TYR A 40 -7.16 5.46 1.73
CA TYR A 40 -8.40 5.18 2.45
C TYR A 40 -8.52 5.99 3.76
N GLY A 41 -7.45 6.06 4.55
CA GLY A 41 -7.42 6.89 5.77
C GLY A 41 -7.59 8.39 5.50
N GLU A 42 -7.01 8.89 4.41
CA GLU A 42 -7.23 10.27 3.95
C GLU A 42 -8.70 10.50 3.57
N ASP A 43 -9.31 9.60 2.79
CA ASP A 43 -10.72 9.70 2.42
C ASP A 43 -11.63 9.71 3.66
N LEU A 44 -11.34 8.89 4.68
CA LEU A 44 -12.08 8.91 5.94
C LEU A 44 -11.97 10.26 6.66
N ARG A 45 -10.78 10.87 6.68
CA ARG A 45 -10.58 12.20 7.26
C ARG A 45 -11.34 13.27 6.49
N ILE A 46 -11.29 13.24 5.16
CA ILE A 46 -12.08 14.14 4.30
C ILE A 46 -13.58 13.99 4.58
N ILE A 47 -14.09 12.75 4.66
CA ILE A 47 -15.51 12.50 4.97
C ILE A 47 -15.88 13.12 6.33
N LYS A 48 -15.03 12.97 7.34
CA LYS A 48 -15.27 13.52 8.67
C LYS A 48 -15.22 15.06 8.67
N GLU A 49 -14.22 15.65 8.03
CA GLU A 49 -13.95 17.09 8.09
C GLU A 49 -14.88 17.91 7.20
N GLU A 50 -15.19 17.40 6.01
CA GLU A 50 -15.98 18.13 5.01
C GLU A 50 -17.48 17.81 5.09
N PHE A 51 -17.87 16.69 5.71
CA PHE A 51 -19.27 16.28 5.78
C PHE A 51 -19.77 16.11 7.22
N TYR A 52 -19.13 15.27 8.05
CA TYR A 52 -19.61 15.01 9.40
C TYR A 52 -19.62 16.27 10.29
N LEU A 53 -18.47 16.94 10.42
CA LEU A 53 -18.33 18.12 11.30
C LEU A 53 -19.21 19.30 10.83
N PRO A 54 -19.28 19.63 9.52
CA PRO A 54 -20.13 20.72 9.05
C PRO A 54 -21.62 20.42 9.23
N MET A 55 -22.06 19.17 9.00
CA MET A 55 -23.46 18.78 9.22
C MET A 55 -23.84 18.82 10.69
N GLN A 56 -22.93 18.43 11.58
CA GLN A 56 -23.12 18.53 13.03
C GLN A 56 -23.19 19.99 13.47
N ALA A 57 -22.24 20.83 13.05
CA ALA A 57 -22.17 22.24 13.43
C ALA A 57 -23.37 23.05 12.92
N ALA A 58 -23.85 22.74 11.71
CA ALA A 58 -25.03 23.36 11.13
C ALA A 58 -26.36 22.78 11.69
N GLY A 59 -26.29 21.73 12.52
CA GLY A 59 -27.48 21.08 13.09
C GLY A 59 -28.42 20.47 12.04
N LEU A 60 -27.87 20.07 10.88
CA LEU A 60 -28.66 19.57 9.74
C LEU A 60 -29.26 18.19 10.02
N LEU A 61 -28.62 17.41 10.89
CA LEU A 61 -28.99 16.06 11.25
C LEU A 61 -28.91 15.89 12.77
N THR A 62 -29.76 15.02 13.32
CA THR A 62 -29.63 14.62 14.73
C THR A 62 -28.39 13.74 14.92
N GLN A 63 -27.90 13.63 16.16
CA GLN A 63 -26.77 12.76 16.48
C GLN A 63 -27.00 11.30 16.03
N GLU A 64 -28.23 10.80 16.15
CA GLU A 64 -28.61 9.45 15.71
C GLU A 64 -28.54 9.30 14.19
N GLN A 65 -29.00 10.29 13.43
CA GLN A 65 -28.90 10.30 11.97
C GLN A 65 -27.45 10.41 11.50
N LEU A 66 -26.62 11.22 12.17
CA LEU A 66 -25.20 11.33 11.89
C LEU A 66 -24.49 9.99 12.12
N LEU A 67 -24.77 9.31 13.24
CA LEU A 67 -24.22 7.99 13.52
C LEU A 67 -24.71 6.93 12.52
N GLY A 68 -25.96 7.04 12.04
CA GLY A 68 -26.48 6.13 11.02
C GLY A 68 -25.84 6.28 9.64
N VAL A 69 -25.42 7.50 9.27
CA VAL A 69 -24.81 7.79 7.96
C VAL A 69 -23.30 7.64 7.98
N PHE A 70 -22.64 8.20 8.99
CA PHE A 70 -21.17 8.21 9.08
C PHE A 70 -20.61 7.05 9.91
N SER A 71 -21.45 6.19 10.49
CA SER A 71 -21.02 5.12 11.39
C SER A 71 -20.09 5.66 12.51
N ASN A 72 -19.30 4.77 13.08
CA ASN A 72 -18.16 5.06 13.96
C ASN A 72 -16.91 5.53 13.19
N ILE A 73 -17.04 6.57 12.35
CA ILE A 73 -15.94 7.05 11.49
C ILE A 73 -14.65 7.39 12.25
N GLN A 74 -14.74 7.91 13.48
CA GLN A 74 -13.55 8.18 14.29
C GLN A 74 -12.76 6.90 14.59
N GLU A 75 -13.45 5.84 15.01
CA GLU A 75 -12.82 4.56 15.32
C GLU A 75 -12.18 3.95 14.07
N LEU A 76 -12.80 4.13 12.89
CA LEU A 76 -12.22 3.65 11.62
C LEU A 76 -10.93 4.40 11.26
N ILE A 77 -10.89 5.72 11.48
CA ILE A 77 -9.68 6.53 11.28
C ILE A 77 -8.57 6.03 12.24
N ASP A 78 -8.88 5.91 13.53
CA ASP A 78 -7.90 5.49 14.54
C ASP A 78 -7.34 4.08 14.24
N LEU A 79 -8.21 3.16 13.80
CA LEU A 79 -7.81 1.81 13.40
C LEU A 79 -6.93 1.80 12.15
N ASN A 80 -7.28 2.59 11.13
CA ASN A 80 -6.49 2.70 9.90
C ASN A 80 -5.13 3.34 10.16
N GLU A 81 -5.06 4.39 10.97
CA GLU A 81 -3.80 5.05 11.35
C GLU A 81 -2.86 4.08 12.09
N ASN A 82 -3.38 3.38 13.10
CA ASN A 82 -2.60 2.37 13.82
C ASN A 82 -2.17 1.21 12.91
N PHE A 83 -3.03 0.78 11.98
CA PHE A 83 -2.69 -0.26 11.03
C PHE A 83 -1.60 0.18 10.06
N LEU A 84 -1.65 1.41 9.56
CA LEU A 84 -0.63 2.01 8.69
C LEU A 84 0.72 2.16 9.40
N GLU A 85 0.71 2.58 10.67
CA GLU A 85 1.92 2.68 11.49
C GLU A 85 2.61 1.31 11.58
N ILE A 86 1.87 0.27 11.95
CA ILE A 86 2.38 -1.11 12.02
C ILE A 86 2.91 -1.57 10.66
N LEU A 87 2.17 -1.34 9.57
CA LEU A 87 2.61 -1.74 8.23
C LEU A 87 3.92 -1.06 7.84
N GLN A 88 4.06 0.22 8.13
CA GLN A 88 5.26 0.99 7.81
C GLN A 88 6.45 0.49 8.63
N GLU A 89 6.27 0.23 9.93
CA GLU A 89 7.31 -0.34 10.80
C GLU A 89 7.78 -1.70 10.29
N GLU A 90 6.86 -2.60 9.94
CA GLU A 90 7.19 -3.94 9.45
C GLU A 90 7.94 -3.88 8.10
N ILE A 91 7.57 -2.94 7.24
CA ILE A 91 8.24 -2.72 5.95
C ILE A 91 9.66 -2.19 6.16
N ASP A 92 9.83 -1.19 7.03
CA ASP A 92 11.13 -0.60 7.33
C ASP A 92 12.07 -1.64 7.95
N GLN A 93 11.56 -2.43 8.90
CA GLN A 93 12.28 -3.56 9.48
C GLN A 93 12.69 -4.58 8.42
N ALA A 94 11.79 -4.97 7.53
CA ALA A 94 12.09 -5.92 6.46
C ALA A 94 13.19 -5.38 5.52
N PHE A 95 13.15 -4.09 5.17
CA PHE A 95 14.18 -3.47 4.33
C PHE A 95 15.54 -3.38 5.04
N ASP A 96 15.55 -3.03 6.32
CA ASP A 96 16.78 -2.96 7.11
C ASP A 96 17.41 -4.35 7.29
N GLN A 97 16.60 -5.39 7.49
CA GLN A 97 17.08 -6.76 7.59
C GLN A 97 17.71 -7.24 6.27
N VAL A 98 17.10 -6.91 5.13
CA VAL A 98 17.67 -7.19 3.79
C VAL A 98 18.97 -6.40 3.56
N ARG A 99 19.03 -5.13 3.99
CA ARG A 99 20.24 -4.31 3.91
C ARG A 99 21.37 -4.87 4.77
N ALA A 100 21.08 -5.28 6.00
CA ALA A 100 22.04 -5.87 6.92
C ALA A 100 22.64 -7.18 6.35
N LEU A 101 21.80 -8.07 5.82
CA LEU A 101 22.25 -9.31 5.17
C LEU A 101 23.12 -9.04 3.94
N ARG A 102 22.79 -8.03 3.13
CA ARG A 102 23.62 -7.62 1.97
C ARG A 102 24.96 -7.04 2.41
N SER A 103 24.99 -6.25 3.49
CA SER A 103 26.22 -5.64 4.02
C SER A 103 27.18 -6.67 4.64
N ALA A 104 26.65 -7.73 5.25
CA ALA A 104 27.45 -8.82 5.82
C ALA A 104 28.06 -9.77 4.76
N SER A 105 27.61 -9.70 3.51
CA SER A 105 28.05 -10.58 2.41
C SER A 105 29.12 -9.99 1.49
N LEU A 106 29.61 -8.76 1.76
CA LEU A 106 30.72 -8.14 1.01
C LEU A 106 32.06 -8.44 1.72
N PRO A 107 32.98 -9.21 1.11
CA PRO A 107 34.32 -9.37 1.67
C PRO A 107 35.14 -8.08 1.45
N LEU A 108 35.90 -7.69 2.49
CA LEU A 108 36.98 -6.69 2.41
C LEU A 108 38.06 -7.11 1.41
#